data_AF-A0A9P6Y3C6-F1
#
_entry.id   AF-A0A9P6Y3C6-F1
#
_cell.length_a   1.000
_cell.length_b   1.000
_cell.length_c   1.000
_cell.angle_alpha   90.00
_cell.angle_beta   90.00
_cell.angle_gamma   90.00
#
_symmetry.space_group_name_H-M   'P 1'
#
loop_
_entity.id
_entity.type
_entity.pdbx_description
1 polymer ?
#
loop_
_entity_poly.entity_id
_entity_poly.type
_entity_poly.pdbx_seq_one_letter_code
_entity_poly.pdbx_strand_id
1 'polypeptide(L)'
;MLAHHEHSPYGKLPVWSFHGLEDWCMIGYHAVPVIADAYVKGIRGFDADKALKAMVETANYGPYDGIAQYRELGYVPIDEEGEAASKTLEYAFDDWTIARMAQAMGKADVAATFDKRAGNWRNAFDKDTGFMRARKRDGSFRAPFDPSASGYGTDYTEGNAWQYSWYVPQDVAGLAAAHGGSDKLLARLDEVFNAKVDPSIFEHMEDITGLIGWRA
;
A
#
# COMPACT_ATOMS: atom_id res chain seq x y z
N MET A 1 -1.39 19.66 -6.49
CA MET A 1 -1.97 18.35 -6.89
C MET A 1 -2.84 18.46 -8.13
N LEU A 2 -4.02 19.12 -8.12
CA LEU A 2 -4.90 19.13 -9.30
C LEU A 2 -4.30 19.82 -10.54
N ALA A 3 -3.57 20.93 -10.34
CA ALA A 3 -2.84 21.59 -11.44
C ALA A 3 -1.68 20.72 -11.98
N HIS A 4 -1.01 19.96 -11.10
CA HIS A 4 0.00 18.98 -11.53
C HIS A 4 -0.65 17.92 -12.41
N HIS A 5 -1.77 17.33 -11.98
CA HIS A 5 -2.52 16.36 -12.76
C HIS A 5 -2.96 16.89 -14.13
N GLU A 6 -3.44 18.13 -14.19
CA GLU A 6 -3.85 18.79 -15.44
C GLU A 6 -2.70 18.98 -16.45
N HIS A 7 -1.48 19.18 -15.96
CA HIS A 7 -0.29 19.36 -16.80
C HIS A 7 0.60 18.11 -16.89
N SER A 8 0.22 17.02 -16.20
CA SER A 8 0.95 15.78 -16.22
C SER A 8 0.78 15.11 -17.59
N PRO A 9 1.87 14.77 -18.31
CA PRO A 9 1.74 14.05 -19.58
C PRO A 9 1.17 12.63 -19.39
N TYR A 10 1.12 12.15 -18.14
CA TYR A 10 0.56 10.86 -17.76
C TYR A 10 -0.90 10.97 -17.30
N GLY A 11 -1.43 12.18 -17.10
CA GLY A 11 -2.76 12.38 -16.51
C GLY A 11 -2.85 11.82 -15.07
N LYS A 12 -1.79 12.00 -14.27
CA LYS A 12 -1.71 11.50 -12.89
C LYS A 12 -1.51 12.62 -11.88
N LEU A 13 -2.06 12.41 -10.69
CA LEU A 13 -1.66 13.14 -9.49
C LEU A 13 -0.17 12.88 -9.19
N PRO A 14 0.51 13.81 -8.49
CA PRO A 14 1.92 13.63 -8.16
C PRO A 14 2.12 12.42 -7.23
N VAL A 15 3.26 11.74 -7.40
CA VAL A 15 3.75 10.72 -6.47
C VAL A 15 4.71 11.40 -5.49
N TRP A 16 5.86 11.87 -5.97
CA TRP A 16 6.69 12.88 -5.32
C TRP A 16 6.96 14.01 -6.30
N SER A 17 6.61 15.22 -5.89
CA SER A 17 6.85 16.37 -6.75
C SER A 17 7.50 17.51 -6.01
N PHE A 18 8.54 18.08 -6.60
CA PHE A 18 9.15 19.33 -6.18
C PHE A 18 9.55 20.17 -7.40
N HIS A 19 9.53 21.49 -7.25
CA HIS A 19 9.91 22.43 -8.32
C HIS A 19 9.18 22.23 -9.67
N GLY A 20 7.93 21.73 -9.62
CA GLY A 20 7.11 21.47 -10.80
C GLY A 20 7.49 20.20 -11.57
N LEU A 21 8.37 19.36 -11.02
CA LEU A 21 8.80 18.09 -11.58
C LEU A 21 8.27 16.93 -10.72
N GLU A 22 8.04 15.81 -11.38
CA GLU A 22 7.79 14.51 -10.76
C GLU A 22 9.11 13.72 -10.76
N ASP A 23 9.44 13.08 -9.63
CA ASP A 23 10.63 12.23 -9.52
C ASP A 23 10.30 10.74 -9.27
N TRP A 24 9.02 10.42 -9.07
CA TRP A 24 8.48 9.06 -8.86
C TRP A 24 8.83 8.41 -7.53
N CYS A 25 9.30 9.17 -6.55
CA CYS A 25 9.55 8.73 -5.18
C CYS A 25 8.23 8.71 -4.35
N MET A 26 7.92 7.76 -3.48
CA MET A 26 8.31 6.35 -3.47
C MET A 26 7.23 5.58 -4.27
N ILE A 27 6.64 4.54 -3.68
CA ILE A 27 5.51 3.80 -4.24
C ILE A 27 4.16 4.47 -3.90
N GLY A 28 3.05 3.82 -4.27
CA GLY A 28 1.71 4.30 -3.95
C GLY A 28 1.19 5.36 -4.93
N TYR A 29 -0.01 5.85 -4.66
CA TYR A 29 -0.54 7.07 -5.29
C TYR A 29 -1.11 7.99 -4.21
N HIS A 30 -0.28 8.26 -3.21
CA HIS A 30 -0.64 8.89 -1.93
C HIS A 30 -1.08 10.36 -1.99
N ALA A 31 -1.19 10.96 -3.18
CA ALA A 31 -1.98 12.17 -3.33
C ALA A 31 -3.47 11.94 -3.00
N VAL A 32 -4.00 10.72 -3.24
CA VAL A 32 -5.41 10.40 -3.01
C VAL A 32 -5.84 10.44 -1.53
N PRO A 33 -5.12 9.87 -0.54
CA PRO A 33 -5.47 10.02 0.87
C PRO A 33 -5.45 11.48 1.34
N VAL A 34 -4.53 12.31 0.84
CA VAL A 34 -4.46 13.75 1.21
C VAL A 34 -5.71 14.50 0.74
N ILE A 35 -6.12 14.28 -0.52
CA ILE A 35 -7.33 14.89 -1.09
C ILE A 35 -8.59 14.38 -0.40
N ALA A 36 -8.69 13.06 -0.21
CA ALA A 36 -9.82 12.42 0.44
C ALA A 36 -9.97 12.92 1.88
N ASP A 37 -8.88 13.00 2.65
CA ASP A 37 -8.87 13.48 4.03
C ASP A 37 -9.36 14.93 4.14
N ALA A 38 -8.83 15.82 3.29
CA ALA A 38 -9.30 17.20 3.20
C ALA A 38 -10.81 17.26 2.93
N TYR A 39 -11.30 16.43 1.98
CA TYR A 39 -12.73 16.35 1.72
C TYR A 39 -13.49 15.80 2.93
N VAL A 40 -13.19 14.64 3.50
CA VAL A 40 -14.02 14.11 4.60
C VAL A 40 -14.00 15.01 5.85
N LYS A 41 -12.95 15.81 6.06
CA LYS A 41 -12.84 16.80 7.16
C LYS A 41 -13.53 18.14 6.92
N GLY A 42 -14.21 18.33 5.79
CA GLY A 42 -14.95 19.57 5.52
C GLY A 42 -14.16 20.69 4.83
N ILE A 43 -12.91 20.45 4.42
CA ILE A 43 -12.15 21.41 3.61
C ILE A 43 -12.66 21.33 2.17
N ARG A 44 -13.28 22.41 1.66
CA ARG A 44 -13.98 22.45 0.36
C ARG A 44 -13.48 23.52 -0.60
N GLY A 45 -12.30 24.09 -0.35
CA GLY A 45 -11.73 25.17 -1.18
C GLY A 45 -11.23 24.73 -2.57
N PHE A 46 -11.68 23.59 -3.09
CA PHE A 46 -11.27 23.01 -4.36
C PHE A 46 -12.46 22.32 -5.05
N ASP A 47 -12.36 22.12 -6.37
CA ASP A 47 -13.35 21.40 -7.15
C ASP A 47 -13.31 19.90 -6.81
N ALA A 48 -14.31 19.44 -6.07
CA ALA A 48 -14.37 18.06 -5.57
C ALA A 48 -14.64 17.04 -6.68
N ASP A 49 -15.45 17.37 -7.70
CA ASP A 49 -15.70 16.47 -8.83
C ASP A 49 -14.43 16.33 -9.68
N LYS A 50 -13.71 17.43 -9.95
CA LYS A 50 -12.39 17.38 -10.62
C LYS A 50 -11.37 16.60 -9.78
N ALA A 51 -11.40 16.74 -8.46
CA ALA A 51 -10.51 16.01 -7.57
C ALA A 51 -10.78 14.50 -7.57
N LEU A 52 -12.04 14.07 -7.38
CA LEU A 52 -12.39 12.66 -7.44
C LEU A 52 -12.05 12.06 -8.80
N LYS A 53 -12.32 12.78 -9.89
CA LYS A 53 -11.93 12.34 -11.24
C LYS A 53 -10.42 12.09 -11.33
N ALA A 54 -9.59 13.03 -10.88
CA ALA A 54 -8.13 12.88 -10.89
C ALA A 54 -7.65 11.71 -10.02
N MET A 55 -8.28 11.46 -8.88
CA MET A 55 -7.99 10.30 -8.03
C MET A 55 -8.27 8.98 -8.76
N VAL A 56 -9.43 8.89 -9.42
CA VAL A 56 -9.84 7.70 -10.19
C VAL A 56 -8.96 7.48 -11.42
N GLU A 57 -8.58 8.54 -12.14
CA GLU A 57 -7.67 8.46 -13.28
C GLU A 57 -6.28 7.98 -12.84
N THR A 58 -5.76 8.53 -11.74
CA THR A 58 -4.46 8.12 -11.15
C THR A 58 -4.48 6.65 -10.73
N ALA A 59 -5.50 6.22 -9.98
CA ALA A 59 -5.61 4.86 -9.46
C ALA A 59 -5.98 3.80 -10.53
N ASN A 60 -6.24 4.22 -11.77
CA ASN A 60 -6.49 3.35 -12.92
C ASN A 60 -5.43 3.48 -14.02
N TYR A 61 -4.38 4.26 -13.80
CA TYR A 61 -3.29 4.41 -14.77
C TYR A 61 -2.45 3.13 -14.84
N GLY A 62 -2.86 2.23 -15.72
CA GLY A 62 -2.30 0.88 -15.84
C GLY A 62 -0.78 0.77 -16.01
N PRO A 63 -0.11 1.66 -16.78
CA PRO A 63 1.34 1.57 -16.98
C PRO A 63 2.20 1.87 -15.75
N TYR A 64 1.63 2.37 -14.65
CA TYR A 64 2.40 2.68 -13.44
C TYR A 64 2.41 1.49 -12.48
N ASP A 65 3.61 1.02 -12.15
CA ASP A 65 3.93 0.18 -11.00
C ASP A 65 2.97 -0.99 -10.73
N GLY A 66 2.59 -1.69 -11.80
CA GLY A 66 1.74 -2.86 -11.70
C GLY A 66 0.25 -2.58 -11.45
N ILE A 67 -0.24 -1.33 -11.60
CA ILE A 67 -1.67 -1.00 -11.42
C ILE A 67 -2.57 -1.82 -12.34
N ALA A 68 -2.15 -2.07 -13.59
CA ALA A 68 -2.94 -2.90 -14.51
C ALA A 68 -3.16 -4.31 -13.93
N GLN A 69 -2.08 -4.94 -13.45
CA GLN A 69 -2.08 -6.26 -12.84
C GLN A 69 -2.81 -6.27 -11.50
N TYR A 70 -2.61 -5.26 -10.66
CA TYR A 70 -3.34 -5.12 -9.39
C TYR A 70 -4.86 -5.06 -9.59
N ARG A 71 -5.32 -4.37 -10.64
CA ARG A 71 -6.75 -4.31 -10.99
C ARG A 71 -7.28 -5.62 -11.56
N GLU A 72 -6.43 -6.37 -12.27
CA GLU A 72 -6.77 -7.67 -12.87
C GLU A 72 -6.80 -8.79 -11.82
N LEU A 73 -5.73 -8.91 -11.03
CA LEU A 73 -5.42 -10.03 -10.15
C LEU A 73 -5.81 -9.78 -8.69
N GLY A 74 -5.99 -8.51 -8.30
CA GLY A 74 -6.19 -8.10 -6.92
C GLY A 74 -4.89 -8.00 -6.11
N TYR A 75 -3.73 -8.08 -6.75
CA TYR A 75 -2.40 -7.88 -6.16
C TYR A 75 -1.39 -7.56 -7.26
N VAL A 76 -0.28 -6.93 -6.90
CA VAL A 76 0.87 -6.73 -7.80
C VAL A 76 1.68 -8.03 -7.84
N PRO A 77 1.98 -8.60 -9.02
CA PRO A 77 2.78 -9.81 -9.14
C PRO A 77 4.29 -9.50 -9.12
N ILE A 78 5.02 -10.13 -8.20
CA ILE A 78 6.46 -9.87 -7.95
C ILE A 78 7.39 -10.27 -9.10
N ASP A 79 6.94 -11.16 -9.98
CA ASP A 79 7.65 -11.59 -11.19
C ASP A 79 7.46 -10.63 -12.37
N GLU A 80 6.65 -9.58 -12.21
CA GLU A 80 6.49 -8.50 -13.18
C GLU A 80 6.86 -7.12 -12.62
N GLU A 81 6.74 -6.91 -11.32
CA GLU A 81 6.95 -5.60 -10.67
C GLU A 81 7.58 -5.78 -9.28
N GLY A 82 8.59 -4.96 -8.94
CA GLY A 82 9.28 -5.01 -7.66
C GLY A 82 8.43 -4.46 -6.51
N GLU A 83 8.82 -4.77 -5.27
CA GLU A 83 8.17 -4.24 -4.05
C GLU A 83 6.67 -4.56 -3.98
N ALA A 84 6.27 -5.66 -4.62
CA ALA A 84 4.90 -5.97 -4.92
C ALA A 84 4.01 -6.20 -3.69
N ALA A 85 4.57 -6.66 -2.56
CA ALA A 85 3.80 -6.79 -1.32
C ALA A 85 3.44 -5.41 -0.77
N SER A 86 4.42 -4.49 -0.68
CA SER A 86 4.21 -3.11 -0.24
C SER A 86 3.21 -2.38 -1.15
N LYS A 87 3.42 -2.43 -2.47
CA LYS A 87 2.51 -1.83 -3.46
C LYS A 87 1.08 -2.35 -3.32
N THR A 88 0.90 -3.66 -3.14
CA THR A 88 -0.45 -4.25 -2.97
C THR A 88 -1.17 -3.71 -1.73
N LEU A 89 -0.46 -3.58 -0.60
CA LEU A 89 -1.03 -3.10 0.66
C LEU A 89 -1.34 -1.60 0.60
N GLU A 90 -0.41 -0.82 0.06
CA GLU A 90 -0.55 0.64 -0.06
C GLU A 90 -1.63 1.04 -1.07
N TYR A 91 -1.73 0.33 -2.20
CA TYR A 91 -2.83 0.54 -3.16
C TYR A 91 -4.20 0.20 -2.55
N ALA A 92 -4.27 -0.84 -1.71
CA ALA A 92 -5.52 -1.17 -1.01
C ALA A 92 -5.93 -0.06 -0.02
N PHE A 93 -4.96 0.57 0.65
CA PHE A 93 -5.25 1.73 1.51
C PHE A 93 -5.65 2.97 0.70
N ASP A 94 -4.91 3.29 -0.37
CA ASP A 94 -5.23 4.41 -1.24
C ASP A 94 -6.63 4.26 -1.85
N ASP A 95 -6.99 3.07 -2.33
CA ASP A 95 -8.32 2.73 -2.83
C ASP A 95 -9.40 2.93 -1.76
N TRP A 96 -9.15 2.53 -0.52
CA TRP A 96 -10.07 2.78 0.58
C TRP A 96 -10.36 4.28 0.73
N THR A 97 -9.36 5.16 0.63
CA THR A 97 -9.60 6.61 0.75
C THR A 97 -10.42 7.18 -0.39
N ILE A 98 -10.23 6.68 -1.61
CA ILE A 98 -11.08 7.04 -2.77
C ILE A 98 -12.51 6.63 -2.49
N ALA A 99 -12.72 5.42 -1.96
CA ALA A 99 -14.06 4.93 -1.62
C ALA A 99 -14.74 5.80 -0.56
N ARG A 100 -14.02 6.21 0.50
CA ARG A 100 -14.55 7.10 1.56
C ARG A 100 -14.95 8.47 1.00
N MET A 101 -14.14 9.08 0.16
CA MET A 101 -14.49 10.36 -0.47
C MET A 101 -15.68 10.21 -1.42
N ALA A 102 -15.66 9.20 -2.30
CA ALA A 102 -16.75 8.93 -3.23
C ALA A 102 -18.09 8.71 -2.51
N GLN A 103 -18.08 7.99 -1.39
CA GLN A 103 -19.24 7.79 -0.52
C GLN A 103 -19.75 9.12 0.05
N ALA A 104 -18.86 9.96 0.57
CA ALA A 104 -19.22 11.28 1.10
C ALA A 104 -19.78 12.23 0.01
N MET A 105 -19.41 12.02 -1.25
CA MET A 105 -19.93 12.74 -2.42
C MET A 105 -21.21 12.13 -3.01
N GLY A 106 -21.71 11.01 -2.47
CA GLY A 106 -22.86 10.29 -3.03
C GLY A 106 -22.60 9.58 -4.36
N LYS A 107 -21.33 9.31 -4.71
CA LYS A 107 -20.92 8.62 -5.95
C LYS A 107 -20.83 7.11 -5.71
N ALA A 108 -22.00 6.48 -5.57
CA ALA A 108 -22.13 5.08 -5.12
C ALA A 108 -21.32 4.07 -5.95
N ASP A 109 -21.33 4.18 -7.28
CA ASP A 109 -20.63 3.22 -8.17
C ASP A 109 -19.10 3.30 -8.00
N VAL A 110 -18.57 4.52 -7.85
CA VAL A 110 -17.15 4.75 -7.58
C VAL A 110 -16.81 4.20 -6.20
N ALA A 111 -17.61 4.51 -5.17
CA ALA A 111 -17.40 4.01 -3.82
C ALA A 111 -17.36 2.47 -3.78
N ALA A 112 -18.33 1.80 -4.40
CA ALA A 112 -18.39 0.33 -4.43
C ALA A 112 -17.20 -0.31 -5.15
N THR A 113 -16.74 0.29 -6.26
CA THR A 113 -15.57 -0.20 -7.02
C THR A 113 -14.31 -0.17 -6.16
N PHE A 114 -14.07 0.98 -5.50
CA PHE A 114 -12.86 1.19 -4.71
C PHE A 114 -12.93 0.49 -3.35
N ASP A 115 -14.11 0.31 -2.75
CA ASP A 115 -14.29 -0.51 -1.54
C ASP A 115 -13.95 -1.98 -1.80
N LYS A 116 -14.33 -2.51 -2.96
CA LYS A 116 -13.92 -3.87 -3.34
C LYS A 116 -12.40 -3.98 -3.45
N ARG A 117 -11.75 -3.02 -4.12
CA ARG A 117 -10.29 -3.00 -4.26
C ARG A 117 -9.58 -2.77 -2.93
N ALA A 118 -10.17 -2.01 -2.00
CA ALA A 118 -9.62 -1.83 -0.65
C ALA A 118 -9.46 -3.14 0.12
N GLY A 119 -10.21 -4.19 -0.24
CA GLY A 119 -10.07 -5.55 0.30
C GLY A 119 -8.93 -6.37 -0.30
N ASN A 120 -8.22 -5.87 -1.32
CA ASN A 120 -7.17 -6.59 -2.05
C ASN A 120 -5.97 -6.96 -1.17
N TRP A 121 -5.76 -6.27 -0.04
CA TRP A 121 -4.74 -6.65 0.94
C TRP A 121 -4.83 -8.13 1.35
N ARG A 122 -6.05 -8.71 1.35
CA ARG A 122 -6.29 -10.11 1.70
C ARG A 122 -5.60 -11.08 0.74
N ASN A 123 -5.33 -10.66 -0.49
CA ASN A 123 -4.61 -11.48 -1.44
C ASN A 123 -3.13 -11.62 -1.04
N ALA A 124 -2.54 -10.65 -0.37
CA ALA A 124 -1.16 -10.74 0.13
C ALA A 124 -1.06 -11.60 1.41
N PHE A 125 -2.14 -11.78 2.17
CA PHE A 125 -2.08 -12.53 3.43
C PHE A 125 -1.85 -14.03 3.21
N ASP A 126 -0.68 -14.52 3.64
CA ASP A 126 -0.38 -15.94 3.70
C ASP A 126 -0.73 -16.50 5.07
N LYS A 127 -1.80 -17.29 5.12
CA LYS A 127 -2.28 -17.94 6.35
C LYS A 127 -1.27 -18.92 6.97
N ASP A 128 -0.34 -19.47 6.19
CA ASP A 128 0.58 -20.51 6.68
C ASP A 128 1.76 -19.87 7.41
N THR A 129 2.20 -18.68 6.99
CA THR A 129 3.30 -17.93 7.64
C THR A 129 2.81 -16.79 8.54
N GLY A 130 1.57 -16.32 8.36
CA GLY A 130 1.02 -15.18 9.08
C GLY A 130 1.67 -13.85 8.68
N PHE A 131 2.16 -13.73 7.44
CA PHE A 131 2.73 -12.50 6.89
C PHE A 131 2.02 -12.10 5.59
N MET A 132 2.13 -10.82 5.24
CA MET A 132 1.80 -10.34 3.90
C MET A 132 2.95 -10.67 2.97
N ARG A 133 2.72 -11.54 1.98
CA ARG A 133 3.76 -12.03 1.06
C ARG A 133 3.39 -11.66 -0.37
N ALA A 134 4.39 -11.34 -1.17
CA ALA A 134 4.16 -11.11 -2.58
C ALA A 134 3.81 -12.42 -3.30
N ARG A 135 2.95 -12.32 -4.31
CA ARG A 135 2.57 -13.43 -5.19
C ARG A 135 3.18 -13.24 -6.57
N LYS A 136 3.38 -14.33 -7.29
CA LYS A 136 3.65 -14.33 -8.73
C LYS A 136 2.35 -14.23 -9.51
N ARG A 137 2.42 -13.95 -10.81
CA ARG A 137 1.23 -13.91 -11.70
C ARG A 137 0.43 -15.21 -11.67
N ASP A 138 1.10 -16.35 -11.49
CA ASP A 138 0.47 -17.68 -11.38
C ASP A 138 -0.33 -17.89 -10.06
N GLY A 139 -0.32 -16.90 -9.16
CA GLY A 139 -1.03 -16.92 -7.87
C GLY A 139 -0.26 -17.58 -6.73
N SER A 140 0.89 -18.20 -6.98
CA SER A 140 1.72 -18.76 -5.92
C SER A 140 2.51 -17.67 -5.19
N PHE A 141 2.73 -17.84 -3.89
CA PHE A 141 3.59 -16.94 -3.11
C PHE A 141 5.06 -17.08 -3.54
N ARG A 142 5.83 -15.99 -3.48
CA ARG A 142 7.27 -16.01 -3.73
C ARG A 142 7.96 -16.98 -2.78
N ALA A 143 8.83 -17.82 -3.31
CA ALA A 143 9.64 -18.77 -2.56
C ALA A 143 11.10 -18.76 -3.08
N PRO A 144 12.12 -18.97 -2.22
CA PRO A 144 12.02 -19.13 -0.77
C PRO A 144 11.54 -17.85 -0.06
N PHE A 145 11.06 -17.98 1.18
CA PHE A 145 10.56 -16.85 1.96
C PHE A 145 11.36 -16.70 3.25
N ASP A 146 11.92 -15.51 3.45
CA ASP A 146 12.58 -15.08 4.68
C ASP A 146 11.89 -13.78 5.14
N PRO A 147 11.20 -13.77 6.30
CA PRO A 147 10.50 -12.59 6.76
C PRO A 147 11.43 -11.45 7.20
N SER A 148 12.72 -11.72 7.38
CA SER A 148 13.72 -10.73 7.74
C SER A 148 14.41 -10.08 6.54
N ALA A 149 14.31 -10.69 5.35
CA ALA A 149 14.93 -10.18 4.14
C ALA A 149 14.46 -8.74 3.84
N SER A 150 15.42 -7.85 3.68
CA SER A 150 15.23 -6.42 3.47
C SER A 150 16.20 -5.90 2.40
N GLY A 151 15.85 -4.77 1.77
CA GLY A 151 16.68 -4.10 0.77
C GLY A 151 16.18 -4.25 -0.67
N TYR A 152 16.99 -3.78 -1.62
CA TYR A 152 16.61 -3.71 -3.04
C TYR A 152 16.32 -5.09 -3.64
N GLY A 153 15.23 -5.20 -4.41
CA GLY A 153 14.81 -6.44 -5.06
C GLY A 153 14.05 -7.43 -4.15
N THR A 154 13.72 -7.01 -2.93
CA THR A 154 12.82 -7.75 -2.04
C THR A 154 11.34 -7.48 -2.37
N ASP A 155 10.45 -8.11 -1.60
CA ASP A 155 9.00 -7.94 -1.74
C ASP A 155 8.51 -6.59 -1.19
N TYR A 156 9.36 -5.88 -0.43
CA TYR A 156 8.98 -4.75 0.41
C TYR A 156 9.84 -3.52 0.12
N THR A 157 9.22 -2.34 0.16
CA THR A 157 9.90 -1.05 0.05
C THR A 157 10.61 -0.72 1.37
N GLU A 158 11.94 -0.63 1.39
CA GLU A 158 12.71 -0.16 2.56
C GLU A 158 12.38 -0.85 3.91
N GLY A 159 12.04 -2.13 3.85
CA GLY A 159 11.68 -2.89 5.04
C GLY A 159 11.55 -4.38 4.75
N ASN A 160 10.87 -5.08 5.66
CA ASN A 160 10.65 -6.52 5.54
C ASN A 160 9.23 -6.93 5.97
N ALA A 161 8.97 -8.24 5.97
CA ALA A 161 7.66 -8.80 6.27
C ALA A 161 7.20 -8.48 7.70
N TRP A 162 8.13 -8.39 8.67
CA TRP A 162 7.80 -8.07 10.06
C TRP A 162 7.22 -6.66 10.22
N GLN A 163 7.57 -5.73 9.34
CA GLN A 163 7.08 -4.35 9.36
C GLN A 163 5.85 -4.18 8.46
N TYR A 164 5.94 -4.59 7.20
CA TYR A 164 4.90 -4.32 6.21
C TYR A 164 3.62 -5.11 6.44
N SER A 165 3.67 -6.25 7.15
CA SER A 165 2.48 -7.06 7.38
C SER A 165 1.39 -6.38 8.23
N TRP A 166 1.71 -5.25 8.84
CA TRP A 166 0.80 -4.44 9.65
C TRP A 166 0.10 -3.34 8.85
N TYR A 167 0.47 -3.10 7.59
CA TYR A 167 -0.06 -1.99 6.78
C TYR A 167 -1.45 -2.31 6.21
N VAL A 168 -2.43 -2.44 7.11
CA VAL A 168 -3.86 -2.55 6.80
C VAL A 168 -4.66 -1.58 7.67
N PRO A 169 -4.32 -0.27 7.69
CA PRO A 169 -4.97 0.71 8.56
C PRO A 169 -6.47 0.86 8.28
N GLN A 170 -6.90 0.55 7.05
CA GLN A 170 -8.29 0.59 6.62
C GLN A 170 -9.18 -0.51 7.21
N ASP A 171 -8.60 -1.63 7.66
CA ASP A 171 -9.34 -2.82 8.08
C ASP A 171 -8.59 -3.65 9.15
N VAL A 172 -8.24 -2.98 10.27
CA VAL A 172 -7.55 -3.63 11.41
C VAL A 172 -8.37 -4.79 11.99
N ALA A 173 -9.70 -4.67 12.01
CA ALA A 173 -10.58 -5.76 12.43
C ALA A 173 -10.48 -6.96 11.49
N GLY A 174 -10.42 -6.72 10.18
CA GLY A 174 -10.18 -7.75 9.18
C GLY A 174 -8.81 -8.40 9.28
N LEU A 175 -7.77 -7.64 9.62
CA LEU A 175 -6.43 -8.16 9.91
C LEU A 175 -6.45 -9.07 11.14
N ALA A 176 -7.11 -8.64 12.23
CA ALA A 176 -7.29 -9.47 13.43
C ALA A 176 -8.03 -10.78 13.10
N ALA A 177 -9.09 -10.71 12.30
CA ALA A 177 -9.83 -11.89 11.86
C ALA A 177 -8.95 -12.84 11.03
N ALA A 178 -8.09 -12.32 10.14
CA ALA A 178 -7.16 -13.12 9.34
C ALA A 178 -6.13 -13.87 10.20
N HIS A 179 -5.69 -13.26 11.31
CA HIS A 179 -4.84 -13.91 12.32
C HIS A 179 -5.60 -14.88 13.25
N GLY A 180 -6.93 -14.99 13.12
CA GLY A 180 -7.76 -15.87 13.95
C GLY A 180 -8.23 -15.23 15.26
N GLY A 181 -8.31 -13.89 15.30
CA GLY A 181 -8.84 -13.10 16.42
C GLY A 181 -7.82 -12.13 17.00
N SER A 182 -8.33 -11.18 17.81
CA SER A 182 -7.52 -10.11 18.42
C SER A 182 -6.38 -10.66 19.29
N ASP A 183 -6.61 -11.73 20.05
CA ASP A 183 -5.58 -12.32 20.93
C ASP A 183 -4.39 -12.87 20.14
N LYS A 184 -4.66 -13.48 18.98
CA LYS A 184 -3.59 -14.00 18.09
C LYS A 184 -2.86 -12.87 17.38
N LEU A 185 -3.57 -11.82 16.97
CA LEU A 185 -2.93 -10.63 16.41
C LEU A 185 -2.03 -9.96 17.46
N LEU A 186 -2.48 -9.86 18.71
CA LEU A 186 -1.70 -9.28 19.80
C LEU A 186 -0.44 -10.10 20.10
N ALA A 187 -0.55 -11.43 20.18
CA ALA A 187 0.62 -12.30 20.34
C ALA A 187 1.63 -12.12 19.18
N ARG A 188 1.13 -11.93 17.95
CA ARG A 188 1.99 -11.64 16.78
C ARG A 188 2.66 -10.26 16.89
N LEU A 189 2.00 -9.28 17.48
CA LEU A 189 2.58 -7.96 17.73
C LEU A 189 3.71 -8.05 18.75
N ASP A 190 3.52 -8.85 19.82
CA ASP A 190 4.57 -9.13 20.80
C ASP A 190 5.78 -9.80 20.12
N GLU A 191 5.57 -10.71 19.16
CA GLU A 191 6.67 -11.32 18.40
C GLU A 191 7.51 -10.28 17.64
N VAL A 192 6.90 -9.25 17.04
CA VAL A 192 7.62 -8.17 16.33
C VAL A 192 8.58 -7.46 17.27
N PHE A 193 8.10 -7.05 18.45
CA PHE A 193 8.92 -6.33 19.43
C PHE A 193 9.92 -7.23 20.16
N ASN A 194 9.73 -8.54 20.16
CA ASN A 194 10.65 -9.52 20.72
C ASN A 194 11.59 -10.15 19.67
N ALA A 195 11.37 -9.89 18.38
CA ALA A 195 12.15 -10.48 17.30
C ALA A 195 13.63 -10.07 17.42
N LYS A 196 14.51 -11.06 17.28
CA LYS A 196 15.96 -10.85 17.17
C LYS A 196 16.35 -11.05 15.72
N VAL A 197 16.81 -9.98 15.08
CA VAL A 197 17.29 -9.99 13.70
C VAL A 197 18.78 -9.69 13.71
N ASP A 198 19.52 -10.38 12.85
CA ASP A 198 20.96 -10.17 12.70
C ASP A 198 21.22 -8.74 12.18
N PRO A 199 22.02 -7.91 12.88
CA PRO A 199 22.32 -6.55 12.44
C PRO A 199 22.89 -6.47 11.01
N SER A 200 23.57 -7.51 10.52
CA SER A 200 24.11 -7.55 9.15
C SER A 200 23.03 -7.44 8.07
N ILE A 201 21.77 -7.79 8.38
CA ILE A 201 20.63 -7.65 7.45
C ILE A 201 20.36 -6.18 7.11
N PHE A 202 20.72 -5.26 8.01
CA PHE A 202 20.51 -3.82 7.85
C PHE A 202 21.79 -3.04 7.59
N GLU A 203 22.92 -3.72 7.35
CA GLU A 203 24.21 -3.06 7.09
C GLU A 203 24.14 -2.07 5.91
N HIS A 204 23.19 -2.28 4.99
CA HIS A 204 22.97 -1.44 3.82
C HIS A 204 21.77 -0.49 3.94
N MET A 205 21.16 -0.36 5.12
CA MET A 205 20.01 0.51 5.39
C MET A 205 20.42 1.60 6.39
N GLU A 206 21.40 2.41 5.98
CA GLU A 206 22.20 3.29 6.85
C GLU A 206 21.41 4.40 7.56
N ASP A 207 20.23 4.74 7.05
CA ASP A 207 19.35 5.79 7.57
C ASP A 207 18.16 5.27 8.40
N ILE A 208 17.98 3.95 8.52
CA ILE A 208 16.94 3.33 9.34
C ILE A 208 17.47 3.03 10.74
N THR A 209 17.01 3.81 11.72
CA THR A 209 17.41 3.70 13.14
C THR A 209 16.19 3.65 14.07
N GLY A 210 16.39 3.70 15.40
CA GLY A 210 15.27 3.70 16.35
C GLY A 210 14.63 2.33 16.62
N LEU A 211 15.40 1.26 16.43
CA LEU A 211 14.93 -0.13 16.50
C LEU A 211 14.49 -0.52 17.93
N ILE A 212 13.23 -0.91 18.09
CA ILE A 212 12.61 -1.50 19.30
C ILE A 212 12.04 -2.86 18.91
N GLY A 213 12.53 -3.93 19.54
CA GLY A 213 12.77 -5.17 18.81
C GLY A 213 14.06 -5.01 17.99
N TRP A 214 14.72 -6.11 17.60
CA TRP A 214 15.95 -6.06 16.79
C TRP A 214 17.24 -5.57 17.45
N ARG A 215 17.39 -5.63 18.78
CA ARG A 215 18.74 -5.62 19.39
C ARG A 215 19.07 -7.02 19.92
N ALA A 216 20.13 -7.61 19.36
CA ALA A 216 20.86 -8.68 20.03
C ALA A 216 21.64 -8.10 21.22
#